data_AF-A0A4Y2CV64-F1
#
_entry.id   AF-A0A4Y2CV64-F1
#
_cell.length_a   1.000
_cell.length_b   1.000
_cell.length_c   1.000
_cell.angle_alpha   90.00
_cell.angle_beta   90.00
_cell.angle_gamma   90.00
#
_symmetry.space_group_name_H-M   'P 1'
#
loop_
_entity.id
_entity.type
_entity.pdbx_description
1 polymer ?
#
loop_
_entity_poly.entity_id
_entity_poly.type
_entity_poly.pdbx_seq_one_letter_code
_entity_poly.pdbx_strand_id
1 'polypeptide(L)' 'MREGMVRKWVRAFKDGRTIVHYEERSGRPSVITENLVQKVDGKVQESRHFTISSLSDDFLQESRSVLYGIVTEHLNYRRR' A
#
# COMPACT_ATOMS: atom_id res chain seq x y z
N MET A 1 -13.06 14.33 11.37
CA MET A 1 -12.32 15.47 11.96
C MET A 1 -12.62 15.47 13.46
N ARG A 2 -11.64 15.26 14.34
CA ARG A 2 -11.90 15.21 15.79
C ARG A 2 -12.17 16.63 16.30
N GLU A 3 -13.24 16.83 17.05
CA GLU A 3 -13.69 18.15 17.54
C GLU A 3 -12.61 18.90 18.36
N GLY A 4 -11.70 18.16 18.99
CA GLY A 4 -10.55 18.72 19.73
C GLY A 4 -9.43 19.30 18.87
N MET A 5 -9.32 18.92 17.59
CA MET A 5 -8.27 19.46 16.70
C MET A 5 -8.55 20.93 16.38
N VAL A 6 -9.80 21.29 16.06
CA VAL A 6 -10.16 22.67 15.69
C VAL A 6 -9.78 23.66 16.81
N ARG A 7 -10.06 23.31 18.07
CA ARG A 7 -9.68 24.15 19.22
C ARG A 7 -8.17 24.32 19.38
N LYS A 8 -7.39 23.27 19.12
CA LYS A 8 -5.91 23.31 19.14
C LYS A 8 -5.36 24.23 18.03
N TRP A 9 -5.94 24.17 16.84
CA TRP A 9 -5.55 24.99 15.69
C TRP A 9 -5.87 26.46 15.92
N VAL A 10 -7.09 26.76 16.39
CA VAL A 10 -7.53 28.13 16.71
C VAL A 10 -6.61 28.77 17.76
N ARG A 11 -6.18 28.03 18.78
CA ARG A 11 -5.21 28.52 19.77
C ARG A 11 -3.83 28.77 19.16
N ALA A 12 -3.31 27.80 18.39
CA ALA A 12 -2.00 27.94 17.76
C ALA A 12 -1.90 29.16 16.82
N PHE A 13 -2.95 29.42 16.02
CA PHE A 13 -3.01 30.60 15.17
C PHE A 13 -3.13 31.91 15.96
N LYS A 14 -3.92 31.91 17.06
CA LYS A 14 -4.00 33.07 17.96
C LYS A 14 -2.67 33.39 18.64
N ASP A 15 -1.87 32.37 18.94
CA ASP A 15 -0.52 32.51 19.52
C ASP A 15 0.56 32.85 18.47
N GLY A 16 0.16 33.20 17.23
CA GLY A 16 1.08 33.66 16.19
C GLY A 16 1.80 32.55 15.42
N ARG A 17 1.48 31.27 15.65
CA ARG A 17 2.02 30.17 14.83
C ARG A 17 1.32 30.15 13.47
N THR A 18 2.07 30.45 12.41
CA THR A 18 1.59 30.43 11.02
C THR A 18 1.56 29.04 10.40
N ILE A 19 2.30 28.07 10.96
CA ILE A 19 2.38 26.71 10.44
C ILE A 19 2.10 25.72 11.57
N VAL A 20 1.02 24.93 11.41
CA VAL A 20 0.69 23.79 12.27
C VAL A 20 0.93 22.54 11.44
N HIS A 21 1.97 21.77 11.79
CA HIS A 21 2.20 20.48 11.16
C HIS A 21 1.05 19.52 11.49
N TYR A 22 0.51 18.87 10.46
CA TYR A 22 -0.39 17.75 10.65
C TYR A 22 0.41 16.59 11.26
N GLU A 23 -0.17 15.92 12.26
CA GLU A 23 0.36 14.62 12.71
C GLU A 23 0.40 13.67 11.51
N GLU A 24 1.44 12.84 11.47
CA GLU A 24 1.63 11.84 10.42
C GLU A 24 0.37 10.98 10.32
N ARG A 25 -0.35 11.14 9.22
CA ARG A 25 -1.53 10.33 8.97
C ARG A 25 -1.02 8.95 8.59
N SER A 26 -1.42 7.93 9.33
CA SER A 26 -1.39 6.57 8.81
C SER A 26 -2.14 6.61 7.48
N GLY A 27 -1.43 6.42 6.37
CA GLY A 27 -2.03 6.35 5.04
C GLY A 27 -3.05 5.22 4.98
N ARG A 28 -3.67 5.04 3.81
CA ARG A 28 -4.49 3.84 3.60
C ARG A 28 -3.60 2.61 3.86
N PRO A 29 -4.00 1.66 4.72
CA PRO A 29 -3.25 0.42 4.89
C PRO A 29 -3.03 -0.20 3.52
N SER A 30 -1.77 -0.51 3.19
CA SER A 30 -1.49 -1.24 1.97
C SER A 30 -2.21 -2.57 2.07
N VAL A 31 -2.95 -2.94 1.01
CA VAL A 31 -3.56 -4.27 0.89
C VAL A 31 -2.46 -5.35 0.77
N ILE A 32 -1.26 -4.94 0.36
CA ILE A 32 -0.11 -5.82 0.21
C ILE A 32 0.46 -6.12 1.60
N THR A 33 0.32 -7.38 2.02
CA THR A 33 0.91 -7.93 3.24
C THR A 33 2.15 -8.77 2.91
N GLU A 34 3.11 -8.88 3.84
CA GLU A 34 4.32 -9.69 3.63
C GLU A 34 4.00 -11.17 3.33
N ASN A 35 2.99 -11.72 4.00
CA ASN A 35 2.50 -13.08 3.74
C ASN A 35 2.01 -13.25 2.29
N LEU A 36 1.30 -12.24 1.77
CA LEU A 36 0.84 -12.28 0.38
C LEU A 36 2.03 -12.21 -0.60
N VAL A 37 3.01 -11.35 -0.33
CA VAL A 37 4.23 -11.25 -1.14
C VAL A 37 4.96 -12.59 -1.21
N GLN A 38 5.15 -13.27 -0.07
CA GLN A 38 5.80 -14.58 -0.03
C GLN A 38 5.06 -15.66 -0.83
N LYS A 39 3.72 -15.69 -0.76
CA LYS A 39 2.93 -16.64 -1.55
C LYS A 39 3.04 -16.39 -3.05
N VAL A 40 2.99 -15.13 -3.47
CA VAL A 40 3.15 -14.76 -4.89
C VAL A 40 4.55 -15.10 -5.38
N ASP A 41 5.60 -14.84 -4.58
CA ASP A 41 6.98 -15.17 -4.94
C ASP A 41 7.16 -16.69 -5.11
N GLY A 42 6.63 -17.49 -4.18
CA GLY A 42 6.64 -18.96 -4.31
C GLY A 42 5.99 -19.41 -5.62
N LYS A 43 4.85 -18.82 -6.00
CA LYS A 43 4.15 -19.18 -7.24
C LYS A 43 4.93 -18.80 -8.49
N VAL A 44 5.58 -17.64 -8.46
CA VAL A 44 6.47 -17.17 -9.54
C VAL A 44 7.70 -18.07 -9.66
N GLN A 45 8.27 -18.55 -8.56
CA GLN A 45 9.42 -19.45 -8.58
C GLN A 45 9.07 -20.86 -9.09
N GLU A 46 7.86 -21.36 -8.82
CA GLU A 46 7.37 -22.63 -9.36
C GLU A 46 7.26 -22.61 -10.90
N SER A 47 6.93 -21.45 -11.47
CA SER A 47 6.59 -21.32 -12.89
C SER A 47 7.57 -20.41 -13.63
N ARG A 48 8.47 -21.01 -14.41
CA ARG A 48 9.42 -20.27 -15.27
C ARG A 48 8.74 -19.26 -16.21
N HIS A 49 7.49 -19.54 -16.60
CA HIS A 49 6.64 -18.64 -17.37
C HIS A 49 5.31 -18.46 -16.64
N PHE A 50 5.15 -17.34 -15.95
CA PHE A 50 3.89 -16.92 -15.34
C PHE A 50 3.31 -15.71 -16.09
N THR A 51 2.01 -15.50 -15.95
CA THR A 51 1.33 -14.28 -16.44
C THR A 51 0.51 -13.70 -15.29
N ILE A 52 0.29 -12.38 -15.27
CA ILE A 52 -0.58 -11.75 -14.25
C ILE A 52 -1.99 -12.35 -14.24
N SER A 53 -2.51 -12.78 -15.39
CA SER A 53 -3.78 -13.51 -15.46
C SER A 53 -3.74 -14.85 -14.74
N SER A 54 -2.68 -15.66 -14.93
CA SER A 54 -2.58 -16.96 -14.25
C SER A 54 -2.46 -16.79 -12.73
N LEU A 55 -1.71 -15.76 -12.28
CA LEU A 55 -1.68 -15.40 -10.86
C LEU A 55 -3.07 -14.95 -10.36
N SER A 56 -3.85 -14.22 -11.16
CA SER A 56 -5.20 -13.81 -10.78
C SER A 56 -6.16 -14.99 -10.61
N ASP A 57 -5.96 -16.05 -11.39
CA ASP A 57 -6.76 -17.28 -11.30
C ASP A 57 -6.41 -18.08 -10.04
N ASP A 58 -5.12 -18.09 -9.64
CA ASP A 58 -4.64 -18.73 -8.42
C ASP A 58 -4.98 -17.93 -7.15
N PHE A 59 -4.96 -16.59 -7.24
CA PHE A 59 -5.18 -15.67 -6.13
C PHE A 59 -6.51 -14.92 -6.28
N LEU A 60 -7.63 -15.67 -6.30
CA LEU A 60 -8.99 -15.13 -6.52
C LEU A 60 -9.43 -14.03 -5.54
N GLN A 61 -8.84 -13.97 -4.35
CA GLN A 61 -9.15 -12.94 -3.34
C GLN A 61 -8.43 -11.62 -3.61
N GLU A 62 -7.37 -11.65 -4.42
CA GLU A 62 -6.52 -10.50 -4.69
C GLU A 62 -6.85 -9.90 -6.05
N SER A 63 -6.83 -8.57 -6.12
CA SER A 63 -7.02 -7.90 -7.40
C SER A 63 -5.79 -8.05 -8.29
N ARG A 64 -6.00 -8.07 -9.62
CA ARG A 64 -4.91 -8.04 -10.62
C ARG A 64 -3.92 -6.90 -10.39
N SER A 65 -4.41 -5.74 -9.95
CA SER A 65 -3.59 -4.56 -9.67
C SER A 65 -2.64 -4.78 -8.50
N VAL A 66 -3.13 -5.44 -7.44
CA VAL A 66 -2.32 -5.80 -6.26
C VAL A 66 -1.24 -6.81 -6.66
N LEU A 67 -1.62 -7.86 -7.40
CA LEU A 67 -0.66 -8.86 -7.90
C LEU A 67 0.39 -8.24 -8.83
N TYR A 68 -0.01 -7.31 -9.70
CA TYR A 68 0.92 -6.60 -10.57
C TYR A 68 1.93 -5.78 -9.74
N GLY A 69 1.45 -4.97 -8.79
CA GLY A 69 2.32 -4.20 -7.90
C GLY A 69 3.29 -5.08 -7.11
N ILE A 70 2.84 -6.23 -6.60
CA ILE A 70 3.73 -7.19 -5.93
C ILE A 70 4.84 -7.68 -6.87
N VAL A 71 4.49 -8.11 -8.08
CA VAL A 71 5.47 -8.64 -9.04
C VAL A 71 6.48 -7.56 -9.46
N THR A 72 6.01 -6.34 -9.76
CA THR A 72 6.87 -5.30 -10.32
C THR A 72 7.59 -4.45 -9.29
N GLU A 73 6.93 -4.11 -8.18
CA GLU A 73 7.44 -3.16 -7.18
C GLU A 73 8.10 -3.87 -6.01
N HIS A 74 7.53 -4.98 -5.53
CA HIS A 74 8.07 -5.70 -4.37
C HIS A 74 9.09 -6.77 -4.78
N LEU A 75 8.81 -7.53 -5.84
CA LEU A 75 9.69 -8.60 -6.32
C LEU A 75 10.64 -8.15 -7.45
N ASN A 76 10.48 -6.92 -7.95
CA ASN A 76 11.31 -6.33 -9.00
C ASN A 76 11.40 -7.15 -10.31
N TYR A 77 10.39 -7.97 -10.62
CA TYR A 77 10.33 -8.66 -11.90
C TYR A 77 9.98 -7.66 -13.00
N ARG A 78 10.86 -7.55 -13.99
CA ARG A 78 10.65 -6.72 -15.15
C ARG A 78 10.12 -7.55 -16.30
N ARG A 79 9.07 -7.05 -16.96
CA ARG A 79 8.59 -7.63 -18.22
C ARG A 79 9.74 -7.52 -19.23
N ARG A 80 10.20 -8.67 -19.73
CA ARG A 80 11.19 -8.75 -20.80
C ARG A 80 10.51 -8.65 -22.16
#